data_AF-A0A7C1FPJ1-F1
#
_entry.id   AF-A0A7C1FPJ1-F1
#
_cell.length_a   1.000
_cell.length_b   1.000
_cell.length_c   1.000
_cell.angle_alpha   90.00
_cell.angle_beta   90.00
_cell.angle_gamma   90.00
#
_symmetry.space_group_name_H-M   'P 1'
#
loop_
_entity.id
_entity.type
_entity.pdbx_description
1 polymer ?
#
loop_
_entity_poly.entity_id
_entity_poly.type
_entity_poly.pdbx_seq_one_letter_code
_entity_poly.pdbx_strand_id
1 'polypeptide(L)'
;MKGIVPDSFKKKFHLIYGVHNAVVDLLKAIKPHLSIIDCTMAQEGLGPIAGTPVEMGLIAAGIDPVAVDAVVTKLMGFEPLEVRIIKLAHESHIGTADLQQIDIKGICLEEEIRKFKTPEEVLKEILPTAETLFISPKTCSGCRGCVTGALWELKNKNLLKTLENYTIITGPYEELPYIKENKVILMGNCTKPHKEKGDFFIQGCPPWPGDLIGIILGEPVSKI
;
A
#
# COMPACT_ATOMS: atom_id res chain seq x y z
N MET A 1 6.05 -14.47 5.72
CA MET A 1 5.87 -14.96 7.11
C MET A 1 4.43 -14.95 7.65
N LYS A 2 3.42 -14.29 7.06
CA LYS A 2 2.04 -14.36 7.61
C LYS A 2 1.41 -15.77 7.58
N GLY A 3 1.98 -16.70 6.81
CA GLY A 3 1.51 -18.09 6.70
C GLY A 3 1.61 -18.92 7.98
N ILE A 4 2.48 -18.52 8.93
CA ILE A 4 2.62 -19.18 10.24
C ILE A 4 1.75 -18.55 11.33
N VAL A 5 1.01 -17.48 11.01
CA VAL A 5 0.10 -16.81 11.94
C VAL A 5 -1.29 -17.44 11.79
N PRO A 6 -1.94 -17.89 12.89
CA PRO A 6 -3.29 -18.42 12.84
C PRO A 6 -4.30 -17.43 12.24
N ASP A 7 -5.34 -17.94 11.56
CA ASP A 7 -6.33 -17.10 10.89
C ASP A 7 -7.00 -16.08 11.81
N SER A 8 -7.29 -16.49 13.05
CA SER A 8 -7.86 -15.61 14.09
C SER A 8 -6.95 -14.44 14.45
N PHE A 9 -5.64 -14.60 14.27
CA PHE A 9 -4.63 -13.56 14.51
C PHE A 9 -4.33 -12.74 13.27
N LYS A 10 -4.55 -13.24 12.04
CA LYS A 10 -4.27 -12.48 10.80
C LYS A 10 -4.95 -11.11 10.78
N LYS A 11 -6.18 -11.00 11.29
CA LYS A 11 -6.88 -9.71 11.43
C LYS A 11 -6.34 -8.86 12.59
N LYS A 12 -6.12 -9.46 13.77
CA LYS A 12 -5.55 -8.77 14.94
C LYS A 12 -4.17 -8.18 14.66
N PHE A 13 -3.38 -8.90 13.88
CA PHE A 13 -2.07 -8.47 13.36
C PHE A 13 -2.12 -7.11 12.66
N HIS A 14 -3.22 -6.81 11.97
CA HIS A 14 -3.41 -5.53 11.30
C HIS A 14 -4.07 -4.50 12.21
N LEU A 15 -5.13 -4.90 12.91
CA LEU A 15 -6.05 -3.98 13.61
C LEU A 15 -5.59 -3.59 15.02
N ILE A 16 -4.99 -4.53 15.75
CA ILE A 16 -4.64 -4.35 17.16
C ILE A 16 -3.17 -3.99 17.30
N TYR A 17 -2.30 -4.76 16.63
CA TYR A 17 -0.85 -4.63 16.78
C TYR A 17 -0.21 -3.70 15.75
N GLY A 18 -0.92 -3.41 14.66
CA GLY A 18 -0.41 -2.65 13.52
C GLY A 18 0.55 -3.49 12.66
N VAL A 19 0.30 -3.54 11.35
CA VAL A 19 0.97 -4.49 10.45
C VAL A 19 2.50 -4.40 10.51
N HIS A 20 3.08 -3.20 10.55
CA HIS A 20 4.54 -3.03 10.53
C HIS A 20 5.19 -3.56 11.82
N ASN A 21 4.68 -3.16 12.98
CA ASN A 21 5.19 -3.62 14.28
C ASN A 21 5.00 -5.13 14.43
N ALA A 22 3.83 -5.64 14.05
CA ALA A 22 3.54 -7.06 14.17
C ALA A 22 4.46 -7.93 13.29
N VAL A 23 4.88 -7.46 12.10
CA VAL A 23 5.90 -8.19 11.30
C VAL A 23 7.26 -8.15 11.98
N VAL A 24 7.67 -7.01 12.54
CA VAL A 24 8.94 -6.90 13.28
C VAL A 24 8.93 -7.82 14.50
N ASP A 25 7.83 -7.88 15.25
CA ASP A 25 7.70 -8.81 16.38
C ASP A 25 7.74 -10.27 15.92
N LEU A 26 7.13 -10.59 14.78
CA LEU A 26 7.20 -11.94 14.20
C LEU A 26 8.63 -12.30 13.80
N LEU A 27 9.39 -11.37 13.23
CA LEU A 27 10.81 -11.54 12.91
C LEU A 27 11.68 -11.75 14.15
N LYS A 28 11.34 -11.13 15.30
CA LYS A 28 12.03 -11.37 16.58
C LYS A 28 11.79 -12.80 17.07
N ALA A 29 10.55 -13.27 16.97
CA ALA A 29 10.17 -14.61 17.42
C ALA A 29 10.69 -15.71 16.50
N ILE A 30 10.66 -15.47 15.19
CA ILE A 30 10.96 -16.46 14.16
C ILE A 30 11.84 -15.81 13.11
N LYS A 31 13.15 -16.08 13.22
CA LYS A 31 14.15 -15.58 12.30
C LYS A 31 14.24 -16.48 11.06
N PRO A 32 13.93 -15.99 9.86
CA PRO A 32 14.19 -16.75 8.63
C PRO A 32 15.68 -17.06 8.50
N HIS A 33 16.00 -18.30 8.10
CA HIS A 33 17.38 -18.70 7.81
C HIS A 33 17.82 -18.25 6.40
N LEU A 34 16.86 -18.04 5.51
CA LEU A 34 17.05 -17.63 4.13
C LEU A 34 15.83 -16.84 3.67
N SER A 35 16.06 -15.68 3.07
CA SER A 35 15.05 -14.87 2.41
C SER A 35 15.38 -14.80 0.93
N ILE A 36 14.36 -15.00 0.09
CA ILE A 36 14.48 -14.95 -1.38
C ILE A 36 13.35 -14.08 -1.90
N ILE A 37 13.68 -13.16 -2.79
CA ILE A 37 12.72 -12.34 -3.53
C ILE A 37 12.92 -12.62 -5.01
N ASP A 38 11.83 -13.04 -5.65
CA ASP A 38 11.76 -13.12 -7.11
C ASP A 38 11.61 -11.70 -7.64
N CYS A 39 12.68 -11.21 -8.26
CA CYS A 39 12.72 -9.90 -8.91
C CYS A 39 12.70 -10.03 -10.43
N THR A 40 12.36 -11.19 -11.02
CA THR A 40 12.37 -11.36 -12.48
C THR A 40 11.43 -10.37 -13.15
N MET A 41 10.20 -10.29 -12.64
CA MET A 41 9.19 -9.31 -13.01
C MET A 41 8.63 -8.63 -11.75
N ALA A 42 8.98 -7.37 -11.57
CA ALA A 42 8.49 -6.53 -10.49
C ALA A 42 7.25 -5.72 -10.94
N GLN A 43 6.70 -4.90 -10.03
CA GLN A 43 5.63 -3.96 -10.35
C GLN A 43 5.90 -2.58 -9.75
N GLU A 44 5.60 -1.53 -10.52
CA GLU A 44 5.57 -0.15 -10.05
C GLU A 44 4.15 0.43 -10.05
N GLY A 45 3.97 1.58 -9.40
CA GLY A 45 2.69 2.29 -9.37
C GLY A 45 1.65 1.60 -8.49
N LEU A 46 0.47 1.29 -9.05
CA LEU A 46 -0.70 0.81 -8.30
C LEU A 46 -0.68 -0.71 -8.01
N GLY A 47 0.51 -1.29 -7.83
CA GLY A 47 0.70 -2.69 -7.45
C GLY A 47 0.09 -3.01 -6.06
N PRO A 48 -0.10 -4.31 -5.72
CA PRO A 48 0.19 -5.49 -6.56
C PRO A 48 -0.94 -5.85 -7.54
N ILE A 49 -2.08 -5.16 -7.49
CA ILE A 49 -3.28 -5.50 -8.29
C ILE A 49 -3.25 -4.81 -9.66
N ALA A 50 -2.84 -3.55 -9.70
CA ALA A 50 -2.93 -2.67 -10.86
C ALA A 50 -1.58 -2.03 -11.21
N GLY A 51 -0.48 -2.67 -10.83
CA GLY A 51 0.86 -2.16 -11.10
C GLY A 51 1.28 -2.33 -12.55
N THR A 52 2.17 -1.46 -13.01
CA THR A 52 2.85 -1.63 -14.30
C THR A 52 4.00 -2.62 -14.11
N PRO A 53 4.11 -3.68 -14.95
CA PRO A 53 5.22 -4.61 -14.86
C PRO A 53 6.57 -3.92 -15.14
N VAL A 54 7.60 -4.27 -14.36
CA VAL A 54 8.97 -3.81 -14.57
C VAL A 54 9.86 -5.05 -14.62
N GLU A 55 10.43 -5.34 -15.78
CA GLU A 55 11.37 -6.45 -15.94
C GLU A 55 12.71 -6.05 -15.31
N MET A 56 13.15 -6.79 -14.29
CA MET A 56 14.49 -6.62 -13.71
C MET A 56 15.40 -7.80 -14.07
N GLY A 57 14.85 -9.02 -14.20
CA GLY A 57 15.65 -10.21 -14.49
C GLY A 57 16.57 -10.64 -13.34
N LEU A 58 16.25 -10.26 -12.09
CA LEU A 58 17.08 -10.48 -10.92
C LEU A 58 16.44 -11.48 -9.95
N ILE A 59 17.26 -12.10 -9.10
CA ILE A 59 16.83 -12.79 -7.88
C ILE A 59 17.66 -12.23 -6.73
N ALA A 60 17.01 -11.79 -5.65
CA ALA A 60 17.69 -11.38 -4.43
C ALA A 60 17.56 -12.49 -3.39
N ALA A 61 18.68 -12.88 -2.77
CA ALA A 61 18.70 -13.90 -1.74
C ALA A 61 19.73 -13.58 -0.66
N GLY A 62 19.43 -13.90 0.59
CA GLY A 62 20.33 -13.64 1.70
C GLY A 62 19.83 -14.22 3.03
N ILE A 63 20.75 -14.30 3.99
CA ILE A 63 20.48 -14.83 5.34
C ILE A 63 19.98 -13.76 6.32
N ASP A 64 20.15 -12.48 5.98
CA ASP A 64 19.56 -11.36 6.71
C ASP A 64 18.32 -10.84 5.92
N PRO A 65 17.09 -11.04 6.44
CA PRO A 65 15.87 -10.59 5.77
C PRO A 65 15.81 -9.07 5.59
N VAL A 66 16.36 -8.30 6.55
CA VAL A 66 16.33 -6.83 6.50
C VAL A 66 17.29 -6.34 5.42
N ALA A 67 18.46 -6.97 5.29
CA ALA A 67 19.43 -6.65 4.25
C ALA A 67 18.87 -6.95 2.85
N VAL A 68 18.21 -8.10 2.68
CA VAL A 68 17.56 -8.47 1.40
C VAL A 68 16.50 -7.44 1.00
N ASP A 69 15.60 -7.09 1.92
CA ASP A 69 14.57 -6.07 1.67
C ASP A 69 15.20 -4.70 1.38
N ALA A 70 16.28 -4.31 2.07
CA ALA A 70 16.97 -3.04 1.85
C ALA A 70 17.63 -2.97 0.47
N VAL A 71 18.33 -4.03 0.04
CA VAL A 71 18.94 -4.09 -1.30
C VAL A 71 17.88 -4.03 -2.39
N VAL A 72 16.78 -4.79 -2.27
CA VAL A 72 15.69 -4.75 -3.26
C VAL A 72 14.99 -3.39 -3.28
N THR A 73 14.79 -2.77 -2.11
CA THR A 73 14.26 -1.40 -2.03
C THR A 73 15.16 -0.41 -2.75
N LYS A 74 16.49 -0.54 -2.61
CA LYS A 74 17.45 0.30 -3.31
C LYS A 74 17.45 0.05 -4.82
N LEU A 75 17.34 -1.20 -5.26
CA LEU A 75 17.20 -1.56 -6.68
C LEU A 75 15.98 -0.90 -7.33
N MET A 76 14.89 -0.68 -6.57
CA MET A 76 13.71 0.06 -7.02
C MET A 76 13.86 1.59 -6.99
N GLY A 77 15.05 2.09 -6.61
CA GLY A 77 15.35 3.53 -6.54
C GLY A 77 14.82 4.22 -5.29
N PHE A 78 14.38 3.47 -4.27
CA PHE A 78 13.90 4.01 -3.01
C PHE A 78 14.98 4.00 -1.93
N GLU A 79 14.79 4.81 -0.89
CA GLU A 79 15.68 4.81 0.28
C GLU A 79 15.19 3.77 1.31
N PRO A 80 15.99 2.74 1.65
CA PRO A 80 15.55 1.66 2.55
C PRO A 80 14.97 2.13 3.89
N LEU A 81 15.54 3.16 4.49
CA LEU A 81 15.09 3.68 5.78
C LEU A 81 13.81 4.53 5.71
N GLU A 82 13.35 4.91 4.53
CA GLU A 82 12.01 5.53 4.35
C GLU A 82 10.90 4.47 4.40
N VAL A 83 11.23 3.22 4.11
CA VAL A 83 10.30 2.10 4.22
C VAL A 83 10.14 1.69 5.68
N ARG A 84 9.02 2.11 6.29
CA ARG A 84 8.76 1.99 7.74
C ARG A 84 9.06 0.60 8.33
N ILE A 85 8.72 -0.49 7.64
CA ILE A 85 8.96 -1.84 8.16
C ILE A 85 10.45 -2.20 8.20
N ILE A 86 11.21 -1.79 7.19
CA ILE A 86 12.67 -1.98 7.12
C ILE A 86 13.33 -1.15 8.22
N LYS A 87 12.95 0.12 8.34
CA LYS A 87 13.43 1.00 9.42
C LYS A 87 13.21 0.41 10.81
N LEU A 88 11.99 -0.02 11.13
CA LEU A 88 11.67 -0.60 12.44
C LEU A 88 12.44 -1.90 12.72
N ALA A 89 12.67 -2.73 11.68
CA ALA A 89 13.44 -3.96 11.82
C ALA A 89 14.94 -3.69 12.06
N HIS A 90 15.49 -2.69 11.34
CA HIS A 90 16.85 -2.21 11.52
C HIS A 90 17.07 -1.61 12.92
N GLU A 91 16.21 -0.70 13.36
CA GLU A 91 16.24 -0.09 14.69
C GLU A 91 16.04 -1.12 15.82
N SER A 92 15.37 -2.24 15.52
CA SER A 92 15.21 -3.37 16.44
C SER A 92 16.39 -4.34 16.46
N HIS A 93 17.48 -4.06 15.73
CA HIS A 93 18.66 -4.92 15.59
C HIS A 93 18.33 -6.36 15.11
N ILE A 94 17.28 -6.51 14.30
CA ILE A 94 16.93 -7.79 13.69
C ILE A 94 17.89 -8.13 12.55
N GLY A 95 18.29 -7.10 11.80
CA GLY A 95 19.20 -7.14 10.67
C GLY A 95 19.61 -5.72 10.29
N THR A 96 20.37 -5.56 9.22
CA THR A 96 20.86 -4.24 8.79
C THR A 96 20.17 -3.73 7.52
N ALA A 97 19.85 -2.43 7.50
CA ALA A 97 19.43 -1.70 6.30
C ALA A 97 20.52 -0.75 5.78
N ASP A 98 21.68 -0.74 6.45
CA ASP A 98 22.84 0.03 6.02
C ASP A 98 23.56 -0.72 4.90
N LEU A 99 23.42 -0.21 3.67
CA LEU A 99 24.00 -0.80 2.47
C LEU A 99 25.52 -0.94 2.54
N GLN A 100 26.22 -0.11 3.32
CA GLN A 100 27.68 -0.19 3.46
C GLN A 100 28.12 -1.39 4.31
N GLN A 101 27.20 -1.93 5.12
CA GLN A 101 27.44 -3.11 5.95
C GLN A 101 26.95 -4.41 5.28
N ILE A 102 26.40 -4.32 4.07
CA ILE A 102 25.87 -5.47 3.33
C ILE A 102 26.88 -5.89 2.28
N ASP A 103 27.38 -7.12 2.38
CA ASP A 103 28.26 -7.72 1.37
C ASP A 103 27.43 -8.25 0.19
N ILE A 104 27.24 -7.39 -0.82
CA ILE A 104 26.47 -7.71 -2.03
C ILE A 104 27.33 -8.53 -2.99
N LYS A 105 26.80 -9.68 -3.44
CA LYS A 105 27.46 -10.56 -4.42
C LYS A 105 26.68 -10.58 -5.74
N GLY A 106 27.40 -10.80 -6.85
CA GLY A 106 26.82 -10.97 -8.18
C GLY A 106 26.82 -9.68 -8.99
N ILE A 107 25.83 -8.82 -8.77
CA ILE A 107 25.66 -7.57 -9.53
C ILE A 107 26.42 -6.39 -8.90
N CYS A 108 26.66 -5.36 -9.71
CA CYS A 108 26.97 -4.02 -9.23
C CYS A 108 25.64 -3.33 -8.90
N LEU A 109 25.39 -3.01 -7.62
CA LEU A 109 24.09 -2.49 -7.18
C LEU A 109 23.72 -1.21 -7.92
N GLU A 110 24.68 -0.30 -8.05
CA GLU A 110 24.50 1.05 -8.62
C GLU A 110 24.11 1.01 -10.10
N GLU A 111 24.56 -0.01 -10.83
CA GLU A 111 24.28 -0.19 -12.27
C GLU A 111 22.88 -0.77 -12.53
N GLU A 112 22.27 -1.41 -11.53
CA GLU A 112 20.98 -2.10 -11.65
C GLU A 112 19.81 -1.31 -11.03
N ILE A 113 20.06 -0.13 -10.49
CA ILE A 113 19.00 0.72 -9.92
C ILE A 113 18.06 1.18 -11.03
N ARG A 114 16.76 0.91 -10.85
CA ARG A 114 15.69 1.45 -11.69
C ARG A 114 14.78 2.30 -10.83
N LYS A 115 14.41 3.48 -11.32
CA LYS A 115 13.50 4.37 -10.59
C LYS A 115 12.05 3.93 -10.80
N PHE A 116 11.47 3.29 -9.81
CA PHE A 116 10.06 2.88 -9.84
C PHE A 116 9.14 4.06 -9.54
N LYS A 117 7.99 4.13 -10.22
CA LYS A 117 6.90 5.04 -9.89
C LYS A 117 6.21 4.63 -8.60
N THR A 118 5.94 5.61 -7.74
CA THR A 118 5.10 5.43 -6.55
C THR A 118 3.60 5.38 -6.91
N PRO A 119 2.76 4.78 -6.05
CA PRO A 119 1.31 4.88 -6.19
C PRO A 119 0.84 6.34 -6.26
N GLU A 120 1.42 7.22 -5.46
CA GLU A 120 1.08 8.65 -5.41
C GLU A 120 1.39 9.37 -6.73
N GLU A 121 2.51 9.07 -7.38
CA GLU A 121 2.82 9.61 -8.71
C GLU A 121 1.80 9.16 -9.75
N VAL A 122 1.47 7.87 -9.80
CA VAL A 122 0.47 7.35 -10.75
C VAL A 122 -0.93 7.91 -10.46
N LEU A 123 -1.30 8.07 -9.18
CA LEU A 123 -2.57 8.68 -8.79
C LEU A 123 -2.68 10.12 -9.30
N LYS A 124 -1.61 10.92 -9.22
CA LYS A 124 -1.60 12.29 -9.77
C LYS A 124 -1.75 12.34 -11.28
N GLU A 125 -1.26 11.32 -11.99
CA GLU A 125 -1.41 11.22 -13.45
C GLU A 125 -2.85 10.86 -13.88
N ILE A 126 -3.61 10.15 -13.05
CA ILE A 126 -4.95 9.64 -13.41
C ILE A 126 -6.11 10.43 -12.81
N LEU A 127 -5.90 11.11 -11.68
CA LEU A 127 -6.97 11.84 -11.02
C LEU A 127 -7.28 13.15 -11.76
N PRO A 128 -8.56 13.46 -12.03
CA PRO A 128 -8.92 14.68 -12.74
C PRO A 128 -8.58 15.94 -11.92
N THR A 129 -8.68 15.87 -10.58
CA THR A 129 -8.33 16.97 -9.67
C THR A 129 -7.72 16.44 -8.37
N ALA A 130 -6.91 17.27 -7.70
CA ALA A 130 -6.31 16.94 -6.40
C ALA A 130 -7.34 16.86 -5.23
N GLU A 131 -8.59 17.27 -5.47
CA GLU A 131 -9.65 17.34 -4.46
C GLU A 131 -10.64 16.16 -4.58
N THR A 132 -10.42 15.26 -5.54
CA THR A 132 -11.23 14.06 -5.77
C THR A 132 -10.91 12.94 -4.79
N LEU A 133 -9.66 12.88 -4.27
CA LEU A 133 -9.21 11.78 -3.43
C LEU A 133 -8.35 12.26 -2.26
N PHE A 134 -8.80 11.95 -1.04
CA PHE A 134 -8.08 12.20 0.20
C PHE A 134 -7.73 10.88 0.89
N ILE A 135 -6.44 10.55 0.91
CA ILE A 135 -5.90 9.39 1.61
C ILE A 135 -5.12 9.89 2.83
N SER A 136 -5.60 9.60 4.03
CA SER A 136 -4.86 9.92 5.26
C SER A 136 -3.47 9.25 5.23
N PRO A 137 -2.40 9.92 5.68
CA PRO A 137 -1.08 9.28 5.82
C PRO A 137 -1.11 8.02 6.70
N LYS A 138 -2.07 7.93 7.62
CA LYS A 138 -2.29 6.78 8.51
C LYS A 138 -3.14 5.66 7.88
N THR A 139 -3.56 5.79 6.63
CA THR A 139 -4.32 4.75 5.91
C THR A 139 -3.44 3.53 5.64
N CYS A 140 -3.90 2.34 6.02
CA CYS A 140 -3.18 1.10 5.76
C CYS A 140 -3.16 0.72 4.27
N SER A 141 -2.22 -0.15 3.90
CA SER A 141 -2.09 -0.67 2.53
C SER A 141 -3.35 -1.35 2.00
N GLY A 142 -4.16 -1.96 2.88
CA GLY A 142 -5.42 -2.60 2.50
C GLY A 142 -6.44 -1.60 1.92
N CYS A 143 -6.79 -0.55 2.66
CA CYS A 143 -7.75 0.45 2.16
C CYS A 143 -7.19 1.22 0.95
N ARG A 144 -5.88 1.54 0.96
CA ARG A 144 -5.20 2.15 -0.19
C ARG A 144 -5.36 1.29 -1.44
N GLY A 145 -5.06 -0.02 -1.34
CA GLY A 145 -5.20 -0.97 -2.44
C GLY A 145 -6.63 -1.07 -2.98
N CYS A 146 -7.64 -0.94 -2.10
CA CYS A 146 -9.03 -0.96 -2.53
C CYS A 146 -9.43 0.29 -3.32
N VAL A 147 -9.00 1.47 -2.87
CA VAL A 147 -9.22 2.73 -3.60
C VAL A 147 -8.48 2.71 -4.92
N THR A 148 -7.19 2.37 -4.93
CA THR A 148 -6.38 2.36 -6.16
C THR A 148 -6.89 1.34 -7.17
N GLY A 149 -7.34 0.16 -6.71
CA GLY A 149 -7.98 -0.85 -7.56
C GLY A 149 -9.26 -0.35 -8.21
N ALA A 150 -10.12 0.34 -7.45
CA ALA A 150 -11.35 0.94 -8.00
C ALA A 150 -11.06 2.03 -9.04
N LEU A 151 -10.10 2.92 -8.75
CA LEU A 151 -9.69 3.98 -9.68
C LEU A 151 -9.09 3.40 -10.97
N TRP A 152 -8.31 2.32 -10.85
CA TRP A 152 -7.78 1.60 -12.00
C TRP A 152 -8.89 0.99 -12.87
N GLU A 153 -9.89 0.38 -12.25
CA GLU A 153 -11.03 -0.17 -13.00
C GLU A 153 -11.80 0.94 -13.73
N LEU A 154 -12.07 2.06 -13.06
CA LEU A 154 -12.72 3.22 -13.70
C LEU A 154 -11.87 3.77 -14.86
N LYS A 155 -10.54 3.82 -14.72
CA LYS A 155 -9.62 4.19 -15.81
C LYS A 155 -9.76 3.27 -17.00
N ASN A 156 -9.71 1.95 -16.80
CA ASN A 156 -9.80 0.97 -17.89
C ASN A 156 -11.16 1.01 -18.59
N LYS A 157 -12.22 1.43 -17.89
CA LYS A 157 -13.55 1.65 -18.48
C LYS A 157 -13.73 3.04 -19.11
N ASN A 158 -12.71 3.90 -19.09
CA ASN A 158 -12.77 5.32 -19.51
C ASN A 158 -13.79 6.16 -18.73
N LEU A 159 -14.02 5.82 -17.46
CA LEU A 159 -15.02 6.45 -16.58
C LEU A 159 -14.43 7.39 -15.54
N LEU A 160 -13.12 7.71 -15.58
CA LEU A 160 -12.50 8.59 -14.58
C LEU A 160 -13.17 9.96 -14.45
N LYS A 161 -13.79 10.48 -15.51
CA LYS A 161 -14.52 11.75 -15.47
C LYS A 161 -15.71 11.73 -14.51
N THR A 162 -16.31 10.56 -14.24
CA THR A 162 -17.43 10.48 -13.29
C THR A 162 -17.02 10.86 -11.87
N LEU A 163 -15.72 10.73 -11.54
CA LEU A 163 -15.14 11.12 -10.26
C LEU A 163 -15.18 12.62 -10.00
N GLU A 164 -15.38 13.47 -11.01
CA GLU A 164 -15.52 14.92 -10.81
C GLU A 164 -16.69 15.29 -9.91
N ASN A 165 -17.71 14.42 -9.82
CA ASN A 165 -18.89 14.59 -8.97
C ASN A 165 -18.69 14.09 -7.54
N TYR A 166 -17.54 13.45 -7.24
CA TYR A 166 -17.31 12.75 -5.99
C TYR A 166 -16.02 13.19 -5.31
N THR A 167 -16.03 13.15 -3.98
CA THR A 167 -14.84 13.24 -3.15
C THR A 167 -14.71 11.97 -2.32
N ILE A 168 -13.64 11.21 -2.56
CA ILE A 168 -13.38 9.94 -1.88
C ILE A 168 -12.43 10.20 -0.71
N ILE A 169 -12.80 9.78 0.50
CA ILE A 169 -11.97 9.94 1.70
C ILE A 169 -11.72 8.58 2.33
N THR A 170 -10.46 8.26 2.61
CA THR A 170 -10.09 7.02 3.31
C THR A 170 -9.06 7.26 4.41
N GLY A 171 -9.14 6.39 5.43
CA GLY A 171 -8.27 6.41 6.59
C GLY A 171 -8.76 7.31 7.73
N PRO A 172 -8.02 7.34 8.84
CA PRO A 172 -8.45 8.09 10.02
C PRO A 172 -8.13 9.58 9.85
N TYR A 173 -9.09 10.41 10.27
CA TYR A 173 -9.00 11.85 10.33
C TYR A 173 -9.55 12.32 11.68
N GLU A 174 -8.89 13.28 12.31
CA GLU A 174 -9.47 14.00 13.47
C GLU A 174 -10.57 14.94 12.97
N GLU A 175 -10.26 15.71 11.94
CA GLU A 175 -11.20 16.51 11.16
C GLU A 175 -11.08 16.16 9.68
N LEU A 176 -12.21 16.10 8.98
CA LEU A 176 -12.21 15.85 7.55
C LEU A 176 -11.58 17.03 6.80
N PRO A 177 -10.89 16.79 5.68
CA PRO A 177 -10.39 17.85 4.81
C PRO A 177 -11.55 18.70 4.28
N TYR A 178 -11.25 19.94 3.85
CA TYR A 178 -12.24 20.78 3.19
C TYR A 178 -12.77 20.10 1.92
N ILE A 179 -14.09 20.08 1.77
CA ILE A 179 -14.80 19.41 0.68
C ILE A 179 -15.60 20.48 -0.09
N LYS A 180 -15.54 20.46 -1.42
CA LYS A 180 -16.40 21.28 -2.30
C LYS A 180 -17.83 20.69 -2.35
N GLU A 181 -18.69 21.26 -3.20
CA GLU A 181 -20.08 20.80 -3.47
C GLU A 181 -20.17 19.45 -4.22
N ASN A 182 -19.27 18.50 -3.93
CA ASN A 182 -19.27 17.16 -4.48
C ASN A 182 -19.86 16.17 -3.49
N LYS A 183 -20.40 15.05 -3.99
CA LYS A 183 -20.87 13.95 -3.13
C LYS A 183 -19.68 13.27 -2.44
N VAL A 184 -19.75 13.11 -1.13
CA VAL A 184 -18.67 12.59 -0.31
C VAL A 184 -18.83 11.10 -0.08
N ILE A 185 -17.81 10.32 -0.44
CA ILE A 185 -17.74 8.88 -0.20
C ILE A 185 -16.69 8.61 0.89
N LEU A 186 -17.15 8.20 2.07
CA LEU A 186 -16.31 7.82 3.19
C LEU A 186 -16.03 6.31 3.13
N MET A 187 -14.75 5.94 3.02
CA MET A 187 -14.36 4.55 2.76
C MET A 187 -13.53 3.94 3.90
N GLY A 188 -14.10 2.89 4.50
CA GLY A 188 -13.47 2.02 5.49
C GLY A 188 -13.80 2.41 6.93
N ASN A 189 -13.69 1.45 7.86
CA ASN A 189 -14.10 1.64 9.25
C ASN A 189 -13.38 2.79 9.97
N CYS A 190 -12.21 3.21 9.50
CA CYS A 190 -11.47 4.35 10.06
C CYS A 190 -12.15 5.70 9.82
N THR A 191 -13.04 5.82 8.82
CA THR A 191 -13.84 7.04 8.57
C THR A 191 -15.19 7.02 9.28
N LYS A 192 -15.55 5.90 9.94
CA LYS A 192 -16.83 5.73 10.67
C LYS A 192 -17.16 6.87 11.64
N PRO A 193 -16.22 7.48 12.39
CA PRO A 193 -16.52 8.63 13.25
C PRO A 193 -17.15 9.82 12.51
N HIS A 194 -16.90 9.94 11.21
CA HIS A 194 -17.41 11.02 10.36
C HIS A 194 -18.55 10.59 9.44
N LYS A 195 -19.14 9.39 9.63
CA LYS A 195 -20.14 8.82 8.71
C LYS A 195 -21.30 9.77 8.37
N GLU A 196 -21.73 10.59 9.33
CA GLU A 196 -22.85 11.55 9.17
C GLU A 196 -22.49 12.77 8.32
N LYS A 197 -21.19 12.97 8.01
CA LYS A 197 -20.68 14.06 7.18
C LYS A 197 -20.46 13.65 5.72
N GLY A 198 -20.73 12.39 5.38
CA GLY A 198 -20.60 11.87 4.02
C GLY A 198 -21.96 11.52 3.42
N ASP A 199 -22.11 11.68 2.10
CA ASP A 199 -23.28 11.19 1.36
C ASP A 199 -23.34 9.66 1.33
N PHE A 200 -22.17 9.01 1.33
CA PHE A 200 -22.04 7.57 1.33
C PHE A 200 -20.98 7.10 2.34
N PHE A 201 -21.23 5.98 3.01
CA PHE A 201 -20.28 5.31 3.88
C PHE A 201 -20.11 3.85 3.48
N ILE A 202 -18.92 3.48 3.02
CA ILE A 202 -18.58 2.11 2.64
C ILE A 202 -17.89 1.42 3.82
N GLN A 203 -18.62 0.51 4.46
CA GLN A 203 -18.10 -0.22 5.63
C GLN A 203 -17.05 -1.28 5.23
N GLY A 204 -15.95 -1.38 5.99
CA GLY A 204 -15.01 -2.51 5.88
C GLY A 204 -13.59 -2.23 6.36
N CYS A 205 -12.79 -3.29 6.48
CA CYS A 205 -11.36 -3.20 6.84
C CYS A 205 -10.53 -4.36 6.22
N PRO A 206 -10.09 -4.23 4.96
CA PRO A 206 -10.45 -3.15 4.04
C PRO A 206 -11.89 -3.31 3.49
N PRO A 207 -12.51 -2.22 3.01
CA PRO A 207 -13.80 -2.27 2.29
C PRO A 207 -13.67 -2.93 0.92
N TRP A 208 -14.78 -3.39 0.34
CA TRP A 208 -14.76 -4.01 -0.98
C TRP A 208 -14.68 -2.93 -2.08
N PRO A 209 -13.74 -3.04 -3.06
CA PRO A 209 -13.62 -2.04 -4.13
C PRO A 209 -14.87 -1.88 -4.99
N GLY A 210 -15.65 -2.95 -5.16
CA GLY A 210 -16.86 -2.95 -5.99
C GLY A 210 -17.94 -2.00 -5.47
N ASP A 211 -18.04 -1.79 -4.15
CA ASP A 211 -19.00 -0.84 -3.58
C ASP A 211 -18.67 0.61 -3.97
N LEU A 212 -17.38 0.95 -4.08
CA LEU A 212 -16.95 2.28 -4.52
C LEU A 212 -17.32 2.51 -5.98
N ILE A 213 -17.06 1.51 -6.83
CA ILE A 213 -17.43 1.55 -8.24
C ILE A 213 -18.95 1.64 -8.38
N GLY A 214 -19.70 0.83 -7.65
CA GLY A 214 -21.16 0.81 -7.71
C GLY A 214 -21.78 2.15 -7.33
N ILE A 215 -21.31 2.81 -6.26
CA ILE A 215 -21.76 4.17 -5.91
C ILE A 215 -21.49 5.15 -7.06
N ILE A 216 -20.28 5.12 -7.63
CA ILE A 216 -19.88 6.03 -8.70
C ILE A 216 -20.73 5.84 -9.97
N LEU A 217 -21.12 4.59 -10.27
CA LEU A 217 -21.90 4.23 -11.45
C LEU A 217 -23.42 4.19 -11.22
N GLY A 218 -23.89 4.35 -9.98
CA GLY A 218 -25.30 4.21 -9.62
C GLY A 218 -25.80 2.76 -9.64
N GLU A 219 -24.91 1.79 -9.44
CA GLU A 219 -25.21 0.35 -9.42
C GLU A 219 -25.47 -0.15 -7.98
N PRO A 220 -26.11 -1.32 -7.81
CA PRO A 220 -26.30 -1.92 -6.50
C PRO A 220 -24.98 -2.19 -5.78
N VAL A 221 -24.97 -1.94 -4.47
CA VAL A 221 -23.80 -2.17 -3.62
C VAL A 221 -24.11 -3.13 -2.48
N SER A 222 -23.08 -3.82 -2.02
CA SER A 222 -23.20 -4.95 -1.10
C SER A 222 -23.43 -4.52 0.34
N LYS A 223 -22.91 -3.35 0.74
CA LYS A 223 -22.94 -2.82 2.13
C LYS A 223 -22.86 -1.29 2.15
N ILE A 224 -24.01 -0.61 2.26
CA ILE A 224 -24.12 0.78 2.72
C ILE A 224 -24.65 0.76 4.16
#